data_AF-A0A966LNB1-F1
#
_entry.id   AF-A0A966LNB1-F1
#
_cell.length_a   1.000
_cell.length_b   1.000
_cell.length_c   1.000
_cell.angle_alpha   90.00
_cell.angle_beta   90.00
_cell.angle_gamma   90.00
#
_symmetry.space_group_name_H-M   'P 1'
#
loop_
_entity.id
_entity.type
_entity.pdbx_description
1 polymer ?
#
loop_
_entity_poly.entity_id
_entity_poly.type
_entity_poly.pdbx_seq_one_letter_code
_entity_poly.pdbx_strand_id
1 'polypeptide(L)'
;MKKNLTFLILLFVLATSRAQMILPSVVNSAGSSGVANNIHFEFNLGEAFSSTITNDNIITQGLLQPLSAAQSPLPVTGLQFTAKRITATQVKLDWNTLQEMNNSGFYVERKKADEADFTPLTFIASKASGGNSSSPVSYAYTDINEYAGKTYYRLRQVDIDQKFTYSPIRIADGMPEKSVFLKAWPVPVADKLNVKVTGIDKTEQLQVIDMQGRMVKRYGVTNGQTIIISGLPSGSYILRLNKDTPVTEKIVVQ
;
A
#
# COMPACT_ATOMS: atom_id res chain seq x y z
N MET A 1 -102.97 -8.70 49.04
CA MET A 1 -102.60 -7.81 47.92
C MET A 1 -101.13 -7.43 48.04
N LYS A 2 -100.26 -7.98 47.18
CA LYS A 2 -99.07 -7.35 46.57
C LYS A 2 -98.31 -8.44 45.79
N LYS A 3 -98.56 -8.48 44.48
CA LYS A 3 -97.75 -9.22 43.50
C LYS A 3 -96.50 -8.40 43.24
N ASN A 4 -95.31 -8.94 43.50
CA ASN A 4 -94.08 -8.35 43.01
C ASN A 4 -93.60 -9.18 41.81
N LEU A 5 -93.91 -8.63 40.64
CA LEU A 5 -93.50 -9.08 39.31
C LEU A 5 -92.07 -8.57 39.09
N THR A 6 -91.07 -9.43 39.18
CA THR A 6 -89.68 -9.07 38.87
C THR A 6 -89.45 -9.21 37.37
N PHE A 7 -89.28 -8.08 36.69
CA PHE A 7 -88.97 -8.00 35.27
C PHE A 7 -87.44 -8.04 35.07
N LEU A 8 -87.01 -8.83 34.09
CA LEU A 8 -85.65 -9.13 33.67
C LEU A 8 -85.00 -7.94 32.95
N ILE A 9 -83.70 -7.68 33.16
CA ILE A 9 -82.90 -6.89 32.21
C ILE A 9 -81.56 -7.60 31.98
N LEU A 10 -81.41 -8.18 30.79
CA LEU A 10 -80.15 -8.70 30.26
C LEU A 10 -79.37 -7.53 29.65
N LEU A 11 -78.25 -7.15 30.26
CA LEU A 11 -77.44 -6.02 29.82
C LEU A 11 -76.52 -6.45 28.66
N PHE A 12 -76.85 -6.07 27.42
CA PHE A 12 -75.95 -6.20 26.28
C PHE A 12 -74.93 -5.05 26.33
N VAL A 13 -73.65 -5.37 26.62
CA VAL A 13 -72.56 -4.39 26.54
C VAL A 13 -72.15 -4.26 25.08
N LEU A 14 -72.63 -3.21 24.40
CA LEU A 14 -72.10 -2.78 23.11
C LEU A 14 -70.73 -2.13 23.34
N ALA A 15 -69.65 -2.84 23.03
CA ALA A 15 -68.32 -2.24 22.98
C ALA A 15 -68.27 -1.27 21.78
N THR A 16 -68.42 0.03 22.03
CA THR A 16 -68.19 1.04 21.00
C THR A 16 -66.68 1.14 20.76
N SER A 17 -66.19 0.57 19.66
CA SER A 17 -64.83 0.87 19.20
C SER A 17 -64.78 2.35 18.83
N ARG A 18 -64.03 3.17 19.58
CA ARG A 18 -63.75 4.54 19.15
C ARG A 18 -62.76 4.47 18.00
N ALA A 19 -63.19 4.86 16.81
CA ALA A 19 -62.26 5.17 15.74
C ALA A 19 -61.39 6.35 16.19
N GLN A 20 -60.07 6.15 16.18
CA GLN A 20 -59.13 7.24 16.44
C GLN A 20 -59.17 8.19 15.24
N MET A 21 -59.63 9.42 15.47
CA MET A 21 -59.65 10.46 14.45
C MET A 21 -58.36 11.28 14.57
N ILE A 22 -57.59 11.33 13.48
CA ILE A 22 -56.46 12.25 13.37
C ILE A 22 -57.04 13.60 12.94
N LEU A 23 -57.12 14.56 13.86
CA LEU A 23 -57.39 15.95 13.49
C LEU A 23 -56.10 16.53 12.88
N PRO A 24 -56.10 17.02 11.64
CA PRO A 24 -54.95 17.74 11.12
C PRO A 24 -54.82 19.06 11.88
N SER A 25 -53.79 19.16 12.72
CA SER A 25 -53.35 20.43 13.31
C SER A 25 -52.14 20.92 12.54
N VAL A 26 -52.17 22.18 12.09
CA VAL A 26 -51.00 22.84 11.50
C VAL A 26 -50.09 23.22 12.66
N VAL A 27 -48.98 22.49 12.82
CA VAL A 27 -47.93 22.83 13.79
C VAL A 27 -46.92 23.73 13.07
N ASN A 28 -47.00 25.03 13.34
CA ASN A 28 -45.94 26.03 13.19
C ASN A 28 -45.31 26.22 11.78
N SER A 29 -45.32 27.47 11.32
CA SER A 29 -44.71 27.95 10.09
C SER A 29 -43.24 28.33 10.28
N ALA A 30 -42.35 27.35 10.36
CA ALA A 30 -40.93 27.47 10.02
C ALA A 30 -40.30 26.08 10.18
N GLY A 31 -39.42 25.68 9.25
CA GLY A 31 -38.57 24.52 9.47
C GLY A 31 -37.81 24.65 10.78
N SER A 32 -37.55 23.53 11.44
CA SER A 32 -36.89 23.49 12.75
C SER A 32 -35.69 22.54 12.69
N SER A 33 -34.70 22.79 13.53
CA SER A 33 -33.53 21.93 13.68
C SER A 33 -33.26 21.60 15.14
N GLY A 34 -32.80 20.38 15.42
CA GLY A 34 -32.46 19.93 16.77
C GLY A 34 -31.22 19.03 16.79
N VAL A 35 -30.62 18.86 17.97
CA VAL A 35 -29.48 17.94 18.17
C VAL A 35 -29.76 17.02 19.36
N ALA A 36 -29.60 15.71 19.18
CA ALA A 36 -29.61 14.73 20.26
C ALA A 36 -28.51 13.69 20.03
N ASN A 37 -27.65 13.44 21.01
CA ASN A 37 -26.56 12.46 20.93
C ASN A 37 -25.71 12.57 19.64
N ASN A 38 -25.29 13.79 19.28
CA ASN A 38 -24.55 14.12 18.05
C ASN A 38 -25.31 13.90 16.72
N ILE A 39 -26.61 13.66 16.75
CA ILE A 39 -27.44 13.57 15.54
C ILE A 39 -28.14 14.92 15.33
N HIS A 40 -27.95 15.51 14.15
CA HIS A 40 -28.65 16.72 13.72
C HIS A 40 -29.94 16.33 12.99
N PHE A 41 -31.04 16.95 13.38
CA PHE A 41 -32.34 16.81 12.75
C PHE A 41 -32.73 18.13 12.11
N GLU A 42 -33.27 18.10 10.90
CA GLU A 42 -33.87 19.24 10.22
C GLU A 42 -35.24 18.81 9.70
N PHE A 43 -36.25 19.66 9.86
CA PHE A 43 -37.62 19.41 9.43
C PHE A 43 -38.03 20.48 8.43
N ASN A 44 -38.53 20.06 7.25
CA ASN A 44 -39.08 20.97 6.24
C ASN A 44 -40.61 20.93 6.22
N LEU A 45 -41.22 22.00 5.71
CA LEU A 45 -42.68 22.09 5.54
C LEU A 45 -43.17 21.02 4.54
N GLY A 46 -44.14 20.21 4.96
CA GLY A 46 -44.83 19.24 4.10
C GLY A 46 -44.33 17.80 4.21
N GLU A 47 -43.34 17.52 5.06
CA GLU A 47 -42.89 16.16 5.32
C GLU A 47 -43.86 15.41 6.26
N ALA A 48 -44.32 14.22 5.84
CA ALA A 48 -45.09 13.34 6.70
C ALA A 48 -44.14 12.61 7.67
N PHE A 49 -44.33 12.80 8.97
CA PHE A 49 -43.61 12.04 10.00
C PHE A 49 -44.57 11.16 10.79
N SER A 50 -44.08 10.02 11.23
CA SER A 50 -44.75 9.16 12.21
C SER A 50 -43.85 9.04 13.43
N SER A 51 -44.33 9.48 14.60
CA SER A 51 -43.64 9.28 15.87
C SER A 51 -44.43 8.31 16.74
N THR A 52 -43.72 7.36 17.35
CA THR A 52 -44.26 6.57 18.47
C THR A 52 -43.53 7.00 19.73
N ILE A 53 -44.27 7.58 20.67
CA ILE A 53 -43.74 8.01 21.97
C ILE A 53 -43.98 6.86 22.95
N THR A 54 -42.90 6.31 23.49
CA THR A 54 -42.95 5.49 24.71
C THR A 54 -42.18 6.23 25.80
N ASN A 55 -42.47 5.91 27.06
CA ASN A 55 -42.26 6.76 28.24
C ASN A 55 -40.88 7.40 28.44
N ASP A 56 -39.84 7.11 27.67
CA ASP A 56 -38.59 7.90 27.62
C ASP A 56 -37.78 7.78 26.31
N ASN A 57 -38.33 7.24 25.21
CA ASN A 57 -37.57 7.06 23.96
C ASN A 57 -38.41 7.27 22.69
N ILE A 58 -37.84 8.00 21.73
CA ILE A 58 -38.33 8.12 20.36
C ILE A 58 -37.64 7.05 19.51
N ILE A 59 -38.40 6.10 18.96
CA ILE A 59 -37.86 4.97 18.19
C ILE A 59 -38.45 4.97 16.76
N THR A 60 -38.17 5.97 15.93
CA THR A 60 -38.32 5.82 14.47
C THR A 60 -37.56 6.88 13.65
N GLN A 61 -36.94 6.45 12.54
CA GLN A 61 -36.39 7.28 11.45
C GLN A 61 -37.49 7.66 10.45
N GLY A 62 -37.44 8.88 9.91
CA GLY A 62 -38.21 9.28 8.74
C GLY A 62 -37.70 8.60 7.47
N LEU A 63 -38.60 8.33 6.52
CA LEU A 63 -38.25 7.93 5.16
C LEU A 63 -37.36 9.03 4.57
N LEU A 64 -36.16 8.69 4.06
CA LEU A 64 -35.21 9.57 3.35
C LEU A 64 -34.13 10.31 4.17
N GLN A 65 -33.66 9.76 5.30
CA GLN A 65 -32.31 10.12 5.78
C GLN A 65 -31.33 9.03 5.34
N PRO A 66 -30.26 9.33 4.56
CA PRO A 66 -29.19 8.37 4.42
C PRO A 66 -28.66 8.11 5.82
N LEU A 67 -28.67 6.84 6.23
CA LEU A 67 -27.92 6.40 7.40
C LEU A 67 -26.51 6.92 7.18
N SER A 68 -26.09 7.93 7.95
CA SER A 68 -24.68 8.28 8.05
C SER A 68 -24.04 7.01 8.58
N ALA A 69 -23.55 6.17 7.67
CA ALA A 69 -22.70 5.06 8.03
C ALA A 69 -21.59 5.74 8.80
N ALA A 70 -21.59 5.54 10.12
CA ALA A 70 -20.56 6.04 11.00
C ALA A 70 -19.25 5.71 10.30
N GLN A 71 -18.58 6.73 9.75
CA GLN A 71 -17.26 6.54 9.21
C GLN A 71 -16.47 6.10 10.43
N SER A 72 -16.22 4.79 10.54
CA SER A 72 -15.32 4.28 11.56
C SER A 72 -14.05 5.13 11.40
N PRO A 73 -13.63 5.86 12.44
CA PRO A 73 -12.49 6.75 12.32
C PRO A 73 -11.36 5.93 11.71
N LEU A 74 -10.68 6.53 10.72
CA LEU A 74 -9.55 5.88 10.07
C LEU A 74 -8.62 5.36 11.19
N PRO A 75 -8.42 4.04 11.27
CA PRO A 75 -7.78 3.38 12.41
C PRO A 75 -6.39 3.91 12.70
N VAL A 76 -5.73 4.42 11.66
CA VAL A 76 -4.47 5.12 11.76
C VAL A 76 -4.63 6.50 11.11
N THR A 77 -4.22 7.55 11.82
CA THR A 77 -4.15 8.91 11.27
C THR A 77 -2.70 9.38 11.20
N GLY A 78 -2.43 10.25 10.21
CA GLY A 78 -1.11 10.84 10.02
C GLY A 78 -0.01 9.84 9.64
N LEU A 79 -0.36 8.73 8.98
CA LEU A 79 0.61 7.74 8.51
C LEU A 79 1.59 8.38 7.52
N GLN A 80 2.84 8.51 7.92
CA GLN A 80 3.94 8.91 7.05
C GLN A 80 4.79 7.67 6.76
N PHE A 81 4.98 7.38 5.48
CA PHE A 81 5.71 6.20 5.02
C PHE A 81 6.79 6.61 4.04
N THR A 82 7.97 6.01 4.17
CA THR A 82 9.12 6.21 3.29
C THR A 82 9.77 4.88 2.94
N ALA A 83 10.36 4.80 1.74
CA ALA A 83 11.18 3.68 1.31
C ALA A 83 12.44 4.26 0.67
N LYS A 84 13.61 3.92 1.21
CA LYS A 84 14.90 4.44 0.76
C LYS A 84 15.92 3.32 0.64
N ARG A 85 16.56 3.20 -0.52
CA ARG A 85 17.70 2.31 -0.69
C ARG A 85 18.87 2.83 0.15
N ILE A 86 19.37 2.01 1.06
CA ILE A 86 20.45 2.36 2.01
C ILE A 86 21.77 1.67 1.67
N THR A 87 21.72 0.52 1.00
CA THR A 87 22.88 -0.18 0.45
C THR A 87 22.55 -0.72 -0.94
N ALA A 88 23.50 -1.31 -1.63
CA ALA A 88 23.26 -1.92 -2.94
C ALA A 88 22.11 -2.94 -2.90
N THR A 89 22.00 -3.71 -1.81
CA THR A 89 21.04 -4.82 -1.68
C THR A 89 19.94 -4.58 -0.65
N GLN A 90 19.89 -3.42 0.02
CA GLN A 90 18.91 -3.16 1.08
C GLN A 90 18.11 -1.89 0.86
N VAL A 91 16.79 -2.02 1.02
CA VAL A 91 15.85 -0.91 1.08
C VAL A 91 15.30 -0.82 2.50
N LYS A 92 15.46 0.35 3.11
CA LYS A 92 14.89 0.66 4.42
C LYS A 92 13.51 1.28 4.25
N LEU A 93 12.55 0.71 4.94
CA LEU A 93 11.18 1.17 5.04
C LEU A 93 10.99 1.74 6.44
N ASP A 94 10.60 3.00 6.53
CA ASP A 94 10.31 3.67 7.80
C ASP A 94 8.90 4.26 7.73
N TRP A 95 8.09 4.04 8.77
CA TRP A 95 6.81 4.73 8.93
C TRP A 95 6.51 5.10 10.37
N ASN A 96 5.72 6.16 10.51
CA ASN A 96 5.17 6.59 11.78
C ASN A 96 3.68 6.88 11.65
N THR A 97 2.96 6.59 12.73
CA THR A 97 1.56 6.96 12.93
C THR A 97 1.51 8.13 13.91
N LEU A 98 0.50 9.01 13.81
CA LEU A 98 0.25 10.03 14.84
C LEU A 98 -0.68 9.50 15.92
N GLN A 99 -1.69 8.73 15.50
CA GLN A 99 -2.66 8.07 16.36
C GLN A 99 -3.00 6.70 15.77
N GLU A 100 -3.23 5.72 16.63
CA GLU A 100 -3.73 4.39 16.30
C GLU A 100 -4.97 4.07 17.13
N MET A 101 -5.97 3.45 16.49
CA MET A 101 -7.20 2.98 17.11
C MET A 101 -7.54 1.62 16.50
N ASN A 102 -7.67 0.58 17.34
CA ASN A 102 -7.94 -0.80 16.92
C ASN A 102 -6.99 -1.34 15.83
N ASN A 103 -5.75 -0.84 15.76
CA ASN A 103 -4.78 -1.25 14.75
C ASN A 103 -4.19 -2.63 15.12
N SER A 104 -4.37 -3.62 14.25
CA SER A 104 -3.72 -4.93 14.39
C SER A 104 -2.25 -4.84 13.94
N GLY A 105 -1.98 -4.10 12.86
CA GLY A 105 -0.63 -3.90 12.36
C GLY A 105 -0.59 -3.61 10.86
N PHE A 106 0.57 -3.87 10.26
CA PHE A 106 0.86 -3.51 8.87
C PHE A 106 1.45 -4.70 8.12
N TYR A 107 0.85 -5.07 7.00
CA TYR A 107 1.57 -5.84 5.99
C TYR A 107 2.47 -4.90 5.20
N VAL A 108 3.74 -5.23 5.14
CA VAL A 108 4.66 -4.62 4.20
C VAL A 108 4.50 -5.35 2.87
N GLU A 109 4.07 -4.63 1.84
CA GLU A 109 3.88 -5.19 0.51
C GLU A 109 4.87 -4.58 -0.49
N ARG A 110 5.37 -5.41 -1.40
CA ARG A 110 6.33 -5.06 -2.43
C ARG A 110 5.83 -5.45 -3.81
N LYS A 111 6.14 -4.62 -4.79
CA LYS A 111 6.01 -4.93 -6.21
C LYS A 111 7.25 -4.44 -6.95
N LYS A 112 7.92 -5.31 -7.71
CA LYS A 112 8.97 -4.89 -8.65
C LYS A 112 8.38 -4.37 -9.95
N ALA A 113 9.14 -3.61 -10.73
CA ALA A 113 8.64 -3.01 -11.97
C ALA A 113 8.21 -4.04 -13.04
N ASP A 114 8.75 -5.26 -12.98
CA ASP A 114 8.41 -6.41 -13.83
C ASP A 114 7.31 -7.31 -13.25
N GLU A 115 6.82 -7.04 -12.04
CA GLU A 115 5.75 -7.79 -11.39
C GLU A 115 4.40 -7.07 -11.60
N ALA A 116 3.34 -7.85 -11.87
CA ALA A 116 1.99 -7.31 -12.06
C ALA A 116 1.38 -6.78 -10.75
N ASP A 117 1.56 -7.54 -9.66
CA ASP A 117 0.85 -7.35 -8.40
C ASP A 117 1.79 -7.14 -7.20
N PHE A 118 1.25 -6.50 -6.16
CA PHE A 118 1.91 -6.40 -4.86
C PHE A 118 1.85 -7.73 -4.11
N THR A 119 2.97 -8.13 -3.53
CA THR A 119 3.10 -9.33 -2.70
C THR A 119 3.48 -8.96 -1.26
N PRO A 120 2.88 -9.59 -0.24
CA PRO A 120 3.23 -9.35 1.16
C PRO A 120 4.60 -9.95 1.46
N LEU A 121 5.49 -9.14 2.06
CA LEU A 121 6.80 -9.57 2.54
C LEU A 121 6.74 -10.04 3.99
N THR A 122 6.08 -9.26 4.84
CA THR A 122 5.98 -9.53 6.26
C THR A 122 4.77 -8.80 6.86
N PHE A 123 4.34 -9.25 8.03
CA PHE A 123 3.40 -8.55 8.89
C PHE A 123 4.11 -8.02 10.13
N ILE A 124 3.91 -6.75 10.44
CA ILE A 124 4.44 -6.10 11.64
C ILE A 124 3.26 -5.68 12.49
N ALA A 125 3.11 -6.36 13.63
CA ALA A 125 2.07 -6.05 14.61
C ALA A 125 2.21 -4.61 15.11
N SER A 126 1.07 -3.99 15.44
CA SER A 126 1.07 -2.68 16.11
C SER A 126 1.91 -2.75 17.39
N LYS A 127 2.71 -1.71 17.63
CA LYS A 127 3.44 -1.51 18.90
C LYS A 127 2.59 -0.79 19.93
N ALA A 128 1.41 -0.29 19.54
CA ALA A 128 0.47 0.37 20.43
C ALA A 128 -0.18 -0.67 21.35
N SER A 129 -0.36 -0.33 22.63
CA SER A 129 -0.98 -1.22 23.60
C SER A 129 -2.41 -1.55 23.19
N GLY A 130 -2.71 -2.82 22.93
CA GLY A 130 -4.01 -3.25 22.42
C GLY A 130 -4.41 -2.61 21.09
N GLY A 131 -3.45 -2.17 20.27
CA GLY A 131 -3.72 -1.50 18.99
C GLY A 131 -4.20 -0.05 19.10
N ASN A 132 -4.07 0.57 20.28
CA ASN A 132 -4.55 1.94 20.53
C ASN A 132 -3.40 2.83 21.04
N SER A 133 -3.19 3.99 20.40
CA SER A 133 -2.21 4.98 20.82
C SER A 133 -2.69 6.38 20.46
N SER A 134 -2.66 7.31 21.42
CA SER A 134 -2.83 8.76 21.19
C SER A 134 -1.52 9.50 20.95
N SER A 135 -0.40 8.78 20.97
CA SER A 135 0.95 9.30 20.76
C SER A 135 1.58 8.69 19.50
N PRO A 136 2.54 9.37 18.86
CA PRO A 136 3.18 8.83 17.67
C PRO A 136 3.87 7.49 17.92
N VAL A 137 3.72 6.55 16.98
CA VAL A 137 4.37 5.24 17.03
C VAL A 137 5.20 5.02 15.78
N SER A 138 6.48 4.66 15.97
CA SER A 138 7.44 4.49 14.88
C SER A 138 7.77 3.03 14.61
N TYR A 139 7.90 2.70 13.33
CA TYR A 139 8.14 1.37 12.82
C TYR A 139 9.21 1.41 11.73
N ALA A 140 9.90 0.28 11.56
CA ALA A 140 10.89 0.12 10.52
C ALA A 140 10.95 -1.33 10.05
N TYR A 141 11.28 -1.52 8.77
CA TYR A 141 11.56 -2.81 8.17
C TYR A 141 12.67 -2.65 7.13
N THR A 142 13.59 -3.60 7.04
CA THR A 142 14.63 -3.61 6.01
C THR A 142 14.38 -4.77 5.08
N ASP A 143 14.08 -4.44 3.83
CA ASP A 143 13.92 -5.42 2.75
C ASP A 143 15.27 -5.70 2.08
N ILE A 144 15.60 -6.99 1.91
CA ILE A 144 16.75 -7.43 1.11
C ILE A 144 16.25 -7.54 -0.33
N ASN A 145 16.69 -6.60 -1.16
CA ASN A 145 16.21 -6.41 -2.51
C ASN A 145 17.34 -6.02 -3.47
N GLU A 146 17.79 -7.01 -4.24
CA GLU A 146 18.84 -6.92 -5.25
C GLU A 146 18.30 -6.55 -6.65
N TYR A 147 17.03 -6.14 -6.75
CA TYR A 147 16.42 -5.80 -8.02
C TYR A 147 17.00 -4.51 -8.60
N ALA A 148 17.49 -4.59 -9.85
CA ALA A 148 18.10 -3.47 -10.57
C ALA A 148 17.08 -2.43 -11.06
N GLY A 149 15.81 -2.81 -11.20
CA GLY A 149 14.72 -1.90 -11.57
C GLY A 149 14.10 -1.19 -10.36
N LYS A 150 13.18 -0.26 -10.62
CA LYS A 150 12.43 0.41 -9.55
C LYS A 150 11.60 -0.60 -8.77
N THR A 151 11.57 -0.44 -7.45
CA THR A 151 10.71 -1.23 -6.58
C THR A 151 9.69 -0.34 -5.89
N TYR A 152 8.45 -0.80 -5.84
CA TYR A 152 7.32 -0.11 -5.25
C TYR A 152 6.95 -0.79 -3.94
N TYR A 153 6.71 0.00 -2.91
CA TYR A 153 6.29 -0.46 -1.60
C TYR A 153 5.01 0.25 -1.20
N ARG A 154 4.18 -0.46 -0.44
CA ARG A 154 3.05 0.12 0.28
C ARG A 154 2.86 -0.63 1.58
N LEU A 155 2.20 0.01 2.53
CA LEU A 155 1.71 -0.64 3.73
C LEU A 155 0.23 -0.95 3.54
N ARG A 156 -0.17 -2.16 3.88
CA ARG A 156 -1.57 -2.51 4.11
C ARG A 156 -1.79 -2.56 5.61
N GLN A 157 -2.33 -1.48 6.15
CA GLN A 157 -2.72 -1.36 7.55
C GLN A 157 -3.97 -2.21 7.76
N VAL A 158 -4.01 -3.01 8.83
CA VAL A 158 -5.10 -3.93 9.14
C VAL A 158 -5.56 -3.70 10.57
N ASP A 159 -6.87 -3.70 10.76
CA ASP A 159 -7.53 -3.54 12.04
C ASP A 159 -7.74 -4.87 12.75
N ILE A 160 -8.06 -4.81 14.04
CA ILE A 160 -8.48 -5.99 14.82
C ILE A 160 -9.76 -6.61 14.23
N ASP A 161 -10.63 -5.81 13.60
CA ASP A 161 -11.83 -6.26 12.90
C ASP A 161 -11.58 -6.68 11.43
N GLN A 162 -10.30 -6.77 11.03
CA GLN A 162 -9.83 -7.18 9.70
C GLN A 162 -10.14 -6.22 8.54
N LYS A 163 -10.67 -5.03 8.82
CA LYS A 163 -10.68 -3.95 7.82
C LYS A 163 -9.25 -3.55 7.50
N PHE A 164 -9.03 -3.04 6.30
CA PHE A 164 -7.70 -2.61 5.89
C PHE A 164 -7.74 -1.32 5.08
N THR A 165 -6.65 -0.57 5.17
CA THR A 165 -6.38 0.60 4.35
C THR A 165 -4.96 0.54 3.81
N TYR A 166 -4.73 1.16 2.66
CA TYR A 166 -3.40 1.22 2.05
C TYR A 166 -2.75 2.58 2.28
N SER A 167 -1.44 2.57 2.53
CA SER A 167 -0.63 3.77 2.44
C SER A 167 -0.51 4.23 0.98
N PRO A 168 -0.12 5.49 0.75
CA PRO A 168 0.47 5.88 -0.52
C PRO A 168 1.65 4.98 -0.90
N ILE A 169 1.84 4.75 -2.20
CA ILE A 169 2.97 3.98 -2.72
C ILE A 169 4.26 4.80 -2.57
N ARG A 170 5.35 4.11 -2.19
CA ARG A 170 6.71 4.66 -2.16
C ARG A 170 7.60 3.89 -3.11
N ILE A 171 8.44 4.63 -3.83
CA ILE A 171 9.33 4.10 -4.84
C ILE A 171 10.73 4.10 -4.25
N ALA A 172 11.39 2.95 -4.27
CA ALA A 172 12.83 2.88 -4.10
C ALA A 172 13.48 2.68 -5.47
N ASP A 173 14.56 3.41 -5.71
CA ASP A 173 15.37 3.20 -6.90
C ASP A 173 15.94 1.76 -6.92
N GLY A 174 16.25 1.30 -8.13
CA GLY A 174 16.88 0.01 -8.30
C GLY A 174 18.26 -0.06 -7.67
N MET A 175 18.77 -1.28 -7.52
CA MET A 175 20.17 -1.46 -7.18
C MET A 175 21.01 -0.69 -8.22
N PRO A 176 21.92 0.20 -7.79
CA PRO A 176 22.76 0.91 -8.72
C PRO A 176 23.50 -0.10 -9.59
N GLU A 177 23.48 0.09 -10.91
CA GLU A 177 24.22 -0.78 -11.80
C GLU A 177 25.68 -0.82 -11.34
N LYS A 178 26.15 -2.05 -11.07
CA LYS A 178 27.54 -2.26 -10.70
C LYS A 178 28.38 -1.81 -11.89
N SER A 179 29.11 -0.71 -11.76
CA SER A 179 30.02 -0.25 -12.80
C SER A 179 31.05 -1.33 -13.07
N VAL A 180 30.96 -1.92 -14.27
CA VAL A 180 31.93 -2.87 -14.76
C VAL A 180 33.05 -2.09 -15.42
N PHE A 181 34.27 -2.30 -14.96
CA PHE A 181 35.46 -1.69 -15.55
C PHE A 181 36.26 -2.76 -16.28
N LEU A 182 36.52 -2.52 -17.56
CA LEU A 182 37.43 -3.27 -18.39
C LEU A 182 38.66 -2.40 -18.63
N LYS A 183 39.83 -2.81 -18.13
CA LYS A 183 41.08 -2.05 -18.31
C LYS A 183 42.11 -2.91 -19.02
N ALA A 184 42.77 -2.34 -20.03
CA ALA A 184 43.79 -3.00 -20.83
C ALA A 184 45.10 -2.20 -20.81
N TRP A 185 46.25 -2.85 -20.58
CA TRP A 185 47.55 -2.18 -20.62
C TRP A 185 48.73 -3.14 -20.91
N PRO A 186 49.82 -2.65 -21.52
CA PRO A 186 49.94 -1.34 -22.15
C PRO A 186 49.15 -1.26 -23.46
N VAL A 187 48.75 -0.05 -23.85
CA VAL A 187 48.23 0.24 -25.19
C VAL A 187 49.03 1.45 -25.71
N PRO A 188 49.78 1.34 -26.81
CA PRO A 188 49.90 0.20 -27.73
C PRO A 188 50.57 -1.05 -27.13
N VAL A 189 50.23 -2.23 -27.67
CA VAL A 189 50.73 -3.55 -27.26
C VAL A 189 51.92 -3.94 -28.12
N ALA A 190 53.05 -4.27 -27.51
CA ALA A 190 54.25 -4.76 -28.21
C ALA A 190 54.44 -6.30 -28.16
N ASP A 191 54.03 -6.94 -27.07
CA ASP A 191 54.14 -8.42 -26.91
C ASP A 191 52.95 -8.97 -26.10
N LYS A 192 52.82 -8.49 -24.86
CA LYS A 192 51.79 -8.92 -23.93
C LYS A 192 50.87 -7.77 -23.55
N LEU A 193 49.57 -8.05 -23.57
CA LEU A 193 48.53 -7.19 -23.06
C LEU A 193 47.97 -7.76 -21.76
N ASN A 194 47.97 -6.96 -20.72
CA ASN A 194 47.26 -7.27 -19.48
C ASN A 194 45.84 -6.72 -19.58
N VAL A 195 44.86 -7.56 -19.25
CA VAL A 195 43.46 -7.17 -19.19
C VAL A 195 42.90 -7.51 -17.83
N LYS A 196 42.26 -6.55 -17.17
CA LYS A 196 41.60 -6.74 -15.88
C LYS A 196 40.15 -6.28 -15.95
N VAL A 197 39.26 -7.12 -15.44
CA VAL A 197 37.83 -6.83 -15.33
C VAL A 197 37.46 -6.75 -13.85
N THR A 198 36.80 -5.67 -13.45
CA THR A 198 36.23 -5.52 -12.09
C THR A 198 34.77 -5.16 -12.15
N GLY A 199 34.00 -5.56 -11.15
CA GLY A 199 32.56 -5.26 -11.07
C GLY A 199 31.66 -6.36 -11.63
N ILE A 200 32.17 -7.58 -11.83
CA ILE A 200 31.38 -8.76 -12.21
C ILE A 200 31.16 -9.68 -11.01
N ASP A 201 30.07 -10.46 -11.00
CA ASP A 201 29.67 -11.34 -9.88
C ASP A 201 29.92 -12.83 -10.15
N LYS A 202 29.98 -13.21 -11.43
CA LYS A 202 30.26 -14.56 -11.90
C LYS A 202 31.34 -14.53 -12.97
N THR A 203 31.76 -15.71 -13.42
CA THR A 203 32.67 -15.82 -14.56
C THR A 203 31.96 -15.32 -15.81
N GLU A 204 32.53 -14.32 -16.49
CA GLU A 204 32.01 -13.75 -17.73
C GLU A 204 32.95 -14.03 -18.91
N GLN A 205 32.47 -13.89 -20.15
CA GLN A 205 33.31 -14.06 -21.34
C GLN A 205 33.85 -12.73 -21.86
N LEU A 206 35.18 -12.62 -21.86
CA LEU A 206 35.93 -11.59 -22.55
C LEU A 206 36.28 -12.07 -23.96
N GLN A 207 35.98 -11.26 -24.98
CA GLN A 207 36.24 -11.54 -26.38
C GLN A 207 37.22 -10.52 -26.95
N VAL A 208 38.13 -10.99 -27.80
CA VAL A 208 39.03 -10.14 -28.60
C VAL A 208 38.53 -10.20 -30.04
N ILE A 209 38.13 -9.06 -30.59
CA ILE A 209 37.47 -8.95 -31.90
C ILE A 209 38.33 -8.05 -32.79
N ASP A 210 38.58 -8.45 -34.03
CA ASP A 210 39.27 -7.59 -35.00
C ASP A 210 38.34 -6.52 -35.60
N MET A 211 38.88 -5.62 -36.42
CA MET A 211 38.09 -4.55 -37.05
C MET A 211 37.12 -5.05 -38.14
N GLN A 212 37.20 -6.33 -38.54
CA GLN A 212 36.23 -6.97 -39.43
C GLN A 212 35.09 -7.65 -38.64
N GLY A 213 35.10 -7.55 -37.31
CA GLY A 213 34.10 -8.18 -36.44
C GLY A 213 34.35 -9.66 -36.16
N ARG A 214 35.49 -10.23 -36.58
CA ARG A 214 35.82 -11.63 -36.34
C ARG A 214 36.35 -11.81 -34.92
N MET A 215 35.87 -12.83 -34.22
CA MET A 215 36.40 -13.21 -32.91
C MET A 215 37.76 -13.89 -33.08
N VAL A 216 38.80 -13.30 -32.52
CA VAL A 216 40.18 -13.80 -32.60
C VAL A 216 40.52 -14.67 -31.40
N LYS A 217 40.14 -14.23 -30.18
CA LYS A 217 40.34 -14.97 -28.92
C LYS A 217 39.17 -14.78 -27.97
N ARG A 218 39.05 -15.69 -27.00
CA ARG A 218 38.08 -15.61 -25.89
C ARG A 218 38.67 -16.14 -24.59
N TYR A 219 38.23 -15.55 -23.49
CA TYR A 219 38.70 -15.87 -22.14
C TYR A 219 37.54 -15.85 -21.15
N GLY A 220 37.54 -16.77 -20.19
CA GLY A 220 36.72 -16.65 -18.98
C GLY A 220 37.41 -15.72 -17.99
N VAL A 221 36.73 -14.66 -17.55
CA VAL A 221 37.23 -13.69 -16.57
C VAL A 221 36.43 -13.77 -15.28
N THR A 222 37.14 -13.76 -14.15
CA THR A 222 36.53 -13.57 -12.82
C THR A 222 36.86 -12.18 -12.27
N ASN A 223 36.10 -11.73 -11.27
CA ASN A 223 36.22 -10.38 -10.73
C ASN A 223 37.64 -10.11 -10.18
N GLY A 224 38.31 -9.09 -10.72
CA GLY A 224 39.64 -8.68 -10.27
C GLY A 224 40.80 -9.51 -10.82
N GLN A 225 40.53 -10.57 -11.58
CA GLN A 225 41.56 -11.37 -12.24
C GLN A 225 42.22 -10.57 -13.37
N THR A 226 43.55 -10.63 -13.43
CA THR A 226 44.32 -10.13 -14.58
C THR A 226 44.59 -11.30 -15.53
N ILE A 227 44.24 -11.12 -16.80
CA ILE A 227 44.54 -12.05 -17.89
C ILE A 227 45.65 -11.47 -18.74
N ILE A 228 46.60 -12.32 -19.13
CA ILE A 228 47.67 -11.96 -20.06
C ILE A 228 47.31 -12.50 -21.45
N ILE A 229 47.15 -11.60 -22.40
CA ILE A 229 46.88 -11.90 -23.80
C ILE A 229 48.18 -11.66 -24.58
N SER A 230 48.64 -12.66 -25.32
CA SER A 230 49.83 -12.60 -26.17
C SER A 230 49.52 -13.14 -27.57
N GLY A 231 50.43 -12.95 -28.52
CA GLY A 231 50.30 -13.52 -29.87
C GLY A 231 49.07 -12.98 -30.63
N LEU A 232 48.87 -11.66 -30.56
CA LEU A 232 47.96 -10.95 -31.45
C LEU A 232 48.81 -10.38 -32.61
N PRO A 233 48.42 -10.58 -33.88
CA PRO A 233 49.05 -9.90 -35.00
C PRO A 233 48.94 -8.37 -34.89
N SER A 234 49.87 -7.62 -35.49
CA SER A 234 49.80 -6.16 -35.57
C SER A 234 48.47 -5.72 -36.18
N GLY A 235 47.79 -4.77 -35.53
CA GLY A 235 46.43 -4.36 -35.90
C GLY A 235 45.65 -3.72 -34.77
N SER A 236 44.41 -3.32 -35.06
CA SER A 236 43.46 -2.79 -34.06
C SER A 236 42.46 -3.86 -33.66
N TYR A 237 42.12 -3.91 -32.37
CA TYR A 237 41.15 -4.85 -31.82
C TYR A 237 40.21 -4.16 -30.84
N ILE A 238 39.02 -4.76 -30.67
CA ILE A 238 38.08 -4.42 -29.61
C ILE A 238 38.05 -5.58 -28.62
N LEU A 239 38.34 -5.28 -27.36
CA LEU A 239 38.01 -6.14 -26.25
C LEU A 239 36.54 -5.92 -25.90
N ARG A 240 35.76 -6.99 -25.80
CA ARG A 240 34.34 -6.94 -25.46
C ARG A 240 34.02 -7.90 -24.33
N LEU A 241 33.39 -7.40 -23.28
CA LEU A 241 32.76 -8.22 -22.25
C LEU A 241 31.27 -8.36 -22.59
N ASN A 242 30.81 -9.60 -22.82
CA ASN A 242 29.40 -9.85 -23.11
C ASN A 242 28.58 -9.79 -21.83
N LYS A 243 27.82 -8.70 -21.65
CA LYS A 243 26.81 -8.48 -20.60
C LYS A 243 25.55 -7.87 -21.23
N ASP A 244 24.49 -7.65 -20.47
CA ASP A 244 23.26 -6.99 -20.95
C ASP A 244 23.56 -5.64 -21.63
N THR A 245 24.48 -4.87 -21.04
CA THR A 245 25.14 -3.73 -21.68
C THR A 245 26.60 -4.09 -21.93
N PRO A 246 27.05 -4.23 -23.20
CA PRO A 246 28.42 -4.63 -23.50
C PRO A 246 29.41 -3.54 -23.07
N VAL A 247 30.45 -3.96 -22.36
CA VAL A 247 31.59 -3.08 -22.02
C VAL A 247 32.72 -3.37 -23.00
N THR A 248 33.23 -2.33 -23.65
CA THR A 248 34.24 -2.46 -24.70
C THR A 248 35.45 -1.58 -24.45
N GLU A 249 36.63 -2.06 -24.83
CA GLU A 249 37.89 -1.31 -24.81
C GLU A 249 38.63 -1.49 -26.14
N LYS A 250 39.06 -0.40 -26.79
CA LYS A 250 39.83 -0.46 -28.03
C LYS A 250 41.32 -0.55 -27.72
N ILE A 251 42.02 -1.47 -28.39
CA ILE A 251 43.46 -1.64 -28.28
C ILE A 251 44.13 -1.60 -29.66
N VAL A 252 45.44 -1.30 -29.67
CA VAL A 252 46.28 -1.32 -30.87
C VAL A 252 47.51 -2.15 -30.56
N VAL A 253 47.86 -3.08 -31.47
CA VAL A 253 49.05 -3.94 -31.42
C VAL A 253 50.02 -3.50 -32.50
N GLN A 254 51.28 -3.30 -32.14
CA GLN A 254 52.38 -2.89 -33.03
C GLN A 254 53.22 -4.08 -33.44
#